data_AF-A0A103Y1L8-F1
#
_entry.id   AF-A0A103Y1L8-F1
#
_cell.length_a   1.000
_cell.length_b   1.000
_cell.length_c   1.000
_cell.angle_alpha   90.00
_cell.angle_beta   90.00
_cell.angle_gamma   90.00
#
_symmetry.space_group_name_H-M   'P 1'
#
loop_
_entity.id
_entity.type
_entity.pdbx_description
1 polymer ?
#
loop_
_entity_poly.entity_id
_entity_poly.type
_entity_poly.pdbx_seq_one_letter_code
_entity_poly.pdbx_strand_id
1 'polypeptide(L)'
;MAILPLIPCALICDCLSPINESFELQTRKYGMFYCSLCEVEVFKYNKHCRVCDKCVDRSDHHCRNNCVGKKNYRKFFTLMVFALLLVRPTLSILFPFSHIDLICCFLDHKRFSLDSNIDLQTFSYVGLYSLIHM
;
A
#
# COMPACT_ATOMS: atom_id res chain seq x y z
N MET A 1 -12.15 -21.44 3.63
CA MET A 1 -12.52 -20.24 2.85
C MET A 1 -12.82 -19.11 3.82
N ALA A 2 -11.80 -18.37 4.23
CA ALA A 2 -11.92 -17.35 5.26
C ALA A 2 -11.48 -16.01 4.68
N ILE A 3 -12.41 -15.31 4.05
CA ILE A 3 -12.27 -13.87 3.78
C ILE A 3 -13.65 -13.27 4.07
N LEU A 4 -13.97 -13.08 5.35
CA LEU A 4 -14.91 -12.01 5.71
C LEU A 4 -14.19 -10.71 5.33
N PRO A 5 -14.69 -9.92 4.38
CA PRO A 5 -14.07 -8.64 4.11
C PRO A 5 -14.26 -7.80 5.37
N LEU A 6 -13.15 -7.28 5.88
CA LEU A 6 -13.09 -6.21 6.86
C LEU A 6 -13.79 -4.99 6.26
N ILE A 7 -15.12 -5.00 6.27
CA ILE A 7 -15.92 -3.81 6.03
C ILE A 7 -15.74 -2.98 7.31
N PRO A 8 -15.06 -1.83 7.25
CA PRO A 8 -14.88 -1.02 8.43
C PRO A 8 -16.26 -0.58 8.88
N CYS A 9 -16.63 -0.86 10.14
CA CYS A 9 -17.85 -0.35 10.78
C CYS A 9 -18.02 1.17 10.63
N ALA A 10 -16.96 1.88 10.24
CA ALA A 10 -16.96 3.29 9.88
C ALA A 10 -17.86 3.68 8.68
N LEU A 11 -18.27 2.74 7.81
CA LEU A 11 -19.18 3.05 6.69
C LEU A 11 -20.67 2.95 7.05
N ILE A 12 -21.02 2.22 8.11
CA ILE A 12 -22.42 2.01 8.53
C ILE A 12 -22.88 3.14 9.48
N CYS A 13 -21.93 3.84 10.10
CA CYS A 13 -22.19 4.90 11.07
C CYS A 13 -22.33 6.28 10.39
N ASP A 14 -23.18 6.38 9.38
CA ASP A 14 -23.77 7.68 9.00
C ASP A 14 -25.03 7.89 9.86
N CYS A 15 -24.79 8.23 11.12
CA CYS A 15 -25.84 8.71 12.02
C CYS A 15 -26.35 10.05 11.47
N LEU A 16 -27.53 10.02 10.84
CA LEU A 16 -28.36 11.20 10.63
C LEU A 16 -28.57 11.90 11.99
N SER A 17 -27.99 13.09 12.14
CA SER A 17 -28.43 14.07 13.13
C SER A 17 -28.29 15.49 12.57
N PRO A 18 -29.20 16.39 12.98
CA PRO A 18 -29.72 17.46 12.16
C PRO A 18 -28.71 18.61 12.01
N ILE A 19 -28.70 19.20 10.81
CA ILE A 19 -27.75 20.24 10.39
C ILE A 19 -27.73 21.44 11.37
N ASN A 20 -28.82 21.71 12.10
CA ASN A 20 -28.94 22.85 13.02
C ASN A 20 -28.35 22.65 14.42
N GLU A 21 -28.30 21.45 15.00
CA GLU A 21 -27.69 21.25 16.34
C GLU A 21 -26.15 21.32 16.29
N SER A 22 -25.57 21.06 15.12
CA SER A 22 -24.12 21.00 14.95
C SER A 22 -23.43 22.36 15.09
N PHE A 23 -24.09 23.44 14.68
CA PHE A 23 -23.51 24.79 14.65
C PHE A 23 -23.43 25.39 16.06
N GLU A 24 -24.51 25.31 16.84
CA GLU A 24 -24.52 25.85 18.21
C GLU A 24 -23.62 25.05 19.15
N LEU A 25 -23.62 23.71 19.04
CA LEU A 25 -22.77 22.85 19.85
C LEU A 25 -21.29 23.05 19.51
N GLN A 26 -20.94 23.22 18.23
CA GLN A 26 -19.56 23.54 17.83
C GLN A 26 -19.14 24.93 18.30
N THR A 27 -20.03 25.91 18.25
CA THR A 27 -19.78 27.28 18.73
C THR A 27 -19.54 27.30 20.24
N ARG A 28 -20.40 26.64 21.05
CA ARG A 28 -20.21 26.53 22.51
C ARG A 28 -18.94 25.76 22.91
N LYS A 29 -18.60 24.70 22.17
CA LYS A 29 -17.51 23.79 22.53
C LYS A 29 -16.14 24.27 22.05
N TYR A 30 -16.10 25.01 20.94
CA TYR A 30 -14.83 25.35 20.28
C TYR A 30 -14.62 26.85 20.06
N GLY A 31 -15.65 27.69 20.12
CA GLY A 31 -15.52 29.13 19.89
C GLY A 31 -15.29 29.49 18.42
N MET A 32 -15.77 30.68 18.05
CA MET A 32 -15.59 31.27 16.72
C MET A 32 -14.30 32.10 16.71
N PHE A 33 -13.59 32.06 15.59
CA PHE A 33 -12.37 32.81 15.32
C PHE A 33 -12.56 33.60 14.03
N TYR A 34 -11.82 34.68 13.85
CA TYR A 34 -11.89 35.48 12.64
C TYR A 34 -10.62 35.31 11.82
N CYS A 35 -10.77 35.02 10.54
CA CYS A 35 -9.64 35.01 9.60
C CYS A 35 -9.52 36.40 8.97
N SER A 36 -8.44 37.13 9.29
CA SER A 36 -8.19 38.46 8.71
C SER A 36 -7.85 38.45 7.22
N LEU A 37 -7.42 37.31 6.66
CA LEU A 37 -7.06 37.20 5.24
C LEU A 37 -8.27 36.97 4.34
N CYS A 38 -9.22 36.16 4.81
CA CYS A 38 -10.45 35.86 4.07
C CYS A 38 -11.65 36.68 4.56
N GLU A 39 -11.45 37.50 5.60
CA GLU A 39 -12.47 38.34 6.25
C GLU A 39 -13.74 37.59 6.70
N VAL A 40 -13.60 36.30 7.04
CA VAL A 40 -14.70 35.42 7.43
C VAL A 40 -14.52 34.88 8.84
N GLU A 41 -15.65 34.69 9.52
CA GLU A 41 -15.71 33.91 10.75
C GLU A 41 -15.54 32.43 10.46
N VAL A 42 -14.64 31.80 11.21
CA VAL A 42 -14.21 30.43 11.06
C VAL A 42 -14.18 29.73 12.41
N PHE A 43 -14.35 28.42 12.45
CA PHE A 43 -14.22 27.67 13.70
C PHE A 43 -12.76 27.62 14.15
N LYS A 44 -12.52 27.42 15.46
CA LYS A 44 -11.19 27.33 16.09
C LYS A 44 -10.17 26.42 15.40
N TYR A 45 -10.63 25.36 14.74
CA TYR A 45 -9.75 24.40 14.05
C TYR A 45 -9.58 24.68 12.57
N ASN A 46 -10.21 25.72 12.06
CA ASN A 46 -10.00 26.16 10.69
C ASN A 46 -8.66 26.88 10.62
N LYS A 47 -7.83 26.52 9.64
CA LYS A 47 -6.63 27.29 9.33
C LYS A 47 -6.72 27.79 7.90
N HIS A 48 -6.21 29.00 7.69
CA HIS A 48 -6.04 29.56 6.36
C HIS A 48 -4.79 28.95 5.73
N CYS A 49 -4.94 28.34 4.56
CA CYS A 49 -3.80 27.88 3.77
C CYS A 49 -3.42 28.96 2.76
N ARG A 50 -2.29 29.65 2.99
CA ARG A 50 -1.80 30.74 2.13
C ARG A 50 -1.51 30.31 0.69
N VAL A 51 -1.15 29.04 0.48
CA VAL A 51 -0.87 28.47 -0.85
C VAL A 51 -2.16 28.29 -1.67
N CYS A 52 -3.23 27.86 -1.00
CA CYS A 52 -4.53 27.63 -1.63
C CYS A 52 -5.48 28.84 -1.51
N ASP A 53 -5.03 29.90 -0.85
CA ASP A 53 -5.79 31.11 -0.49
C ASP A 53 -7.21 30.84 0.02
N LYS A 54 -7.35 29.87 0.93
CA LYS A 54 -8.65 29.49 1.48
C LYS A 54 -8.56 28.96 2.91
N CYS A 55 -9.64 29.18 3.67
CA CYS A 55 -9.85 28.60 4.98
C CYS A 55 -10.33 27.14 4.87
N VAL A 56 -9.65 26.24 5.58
CA VAL A 56 -9.96 24.80 5.55
C VAL A 56 -10.31 24.33 6.97
N ASP A 57 -11.50 23.74 7.11
CA ASP A 57 -11.98 23.20 8.39
C ASP A 57 -11.20 21.95 8.82
N ARG A 58 -10.73 21.98 10.07
CA ARG A 58 -9.78 21.02 10.64
C ARG A 58 -8.68 20.67 9.65
N SER A 59 -8.02 21.69 9.12
CA SER A 59 -6.91 21.49 8.20
C SER A 59 -5.81 20.70 8.91
N ASP A 60 -5.45 19.56 8.33
CA ASP A 60 -4.32 18.76 8.79
C ASP A 60 -3.05 19.27 8.11
N HIS A 61 -2.98 19.14 6.79
CA HIS A 61 -1.83 19.56 6.01
C HIS A 61 -2.21 19.97 4.57
N HIS A 62 -1.32 20.72 3.91
CA HIS A 62 -1.39 20.97 2.47
C HIS A 62 -0.53 19.93 1.76
N CYS A 63 -1.15 19.10 0.92
CA CYS A 63 -0.45 18.08 0.14
C CYS A 63 -0.49 18.43 -1.34
N ARG A 64 0.67 18.77 -1.90
CA ARG A 64 0.91 19.16 -3.30
C ARG A 64 0.00 20.28 -3.80
N ASN A 65 -1.21 19.94 -4.25
CA ASN A 65 -2.15 20.88 -4.87
C ASN A 65 -3.48 20.95 -4.11
N ASN A 66 -3.62 20.25 -2.98
CA ASN A 66 -4.87 20.24 -2.24
C ASN A 66 -4.64 20.26 -0.73
N CYS A 67 -5.52 20.96 -0.03
CA CYS A 67 -5.55 20.93 1.43
C CYS A 67 -6.33 19.71 1.89
N VAL A 68 -5.72 18.92 2.76
CA VAL A 68 -6.38 17.82 3.45
C VAL A 68 -6.96 18.36 4.75
N GLY A 69 -8.28 18.25 4.88
CA GLY A 69 -9.02 18.65 6.07
C GLY A 69 -10.31 17.84 6.18
N LYS A 70 -11.22 18.22 7.07
CA LYS A 70 -12.41 17.42 7.44
C LYS A 70 -13.17 16.85 6.24
N LYS A 71 -13.39 17.65 5.20
CA LYS A 71 -14.16 17.26 3.99
C LYS A 71 -13.47 16.17 3.16
N ASN A 72 -12.14 16.18 3.08
CA ASN A 72 -11.38 15.27 2.20
C ASN A 72 -10.56 14.22 2.96
N TYR A 73 -10.52 14.30 4.29
CA TYR A 73 -9.72 13.42 5.14
C TYR A 73 -10.08 11.93 4.95
N ARG A 74 -11.38 11.60 4.89
CA ARG A 74 -11.84 10.22 4.65
C ARG A 74 -11.33 9.68 3.30
N LYS A 75 -11.48 10.46 2.22
CA LYS A 75 -11.03 10.06 0.87
C LYS A 75 -9.51 9.87 0.80
N PHE A 76 -8.75 10.78 1.41
CA PHE A 76 -7.29 10.68 1.48
C PHE A 76 -6.84 9.41 2.21
N PHE A 77 -7.43 9.13 3.37
CA PHE A 77 -7.13 7.94 4.14
C PHE A 77 -7.48 6.66 3.39
N THR A 78 -8.66 6.61 2.76
CA THR A 78 -9.07 5.46 1.92
C THR A 78 -8.07 5.23 0.80
N LEU A 79 -7.66 6.26 0.07
CA LEU A 79 -6.67 6.13 -1.01
C LEU A 79 -5.33 5.58 -0.49
N MET A 80 -4.88 6.04 0.68
CA MET A 80 -3.63 5.54 1.29
C MET A 80 -3.72 4.05 1.64
N VAL A 81 -4.85 3.61 2.21
CA VAL A 81 -5.09 2.19 2.51
C VAL A 81 -5.15 1.36 1.22
N PHE A 82 -5.86 1.82 0.20
CA PHE A 82 -5.93 1.14 -1.09
C PHE A 82 -4.55 1.02 -1.74
N ALA A 83 -3.73 2.07 -1.73
CA ALA A 83 -2.37 2.02 -2.27
C ALA A 83 -1.51 0.96 -1.57
N LEU A 84 -1.59 0.87 -0.24
CA LEU A 84 -0.87 -0.15 0.53
C LEU A 84 -1.38 -1.56 0.21
N LEU A 85 -2.69 -1.74 0.06
CA LEU A 85 -3.29 -3.02 -0.31
C LEU A 85 -2.98 -3.44 -1.75
N LEU A 86 -2.68 -2.51 -2.65
CA LEU A 86 -2.28 -2.81 -4.02
C LEU A 86 -0.78 -3.11 -4.14
N VAL A 87 0.08 -2.38 -3.42
CA VAL A 87 1.54 -2.58 -3.47
C VAL A 87 1.97 -3.87 -2.75
N ARG A 88 1.30 -4.22 -1.66
CA ARG A 88 1.61 -5.42 -0.88
C ARG A 88 1.54 -6.72 -1.70
N PRO A 89 0.45 -7.04 -2.44
CA PRO A 89 0.36 -8.27 -3.21
C PRO A 89 1.32 -8.28 -4.41
N THR A 90 1.64 -7.15 -5.04
CA THR A 90 2.64 -7.12 -6.12
C THR A 90 4.01 -7.59 -5.63
N LEU A 91 4.43 -7.22 -4.42
CA LEU A 91 5.68 -7.71 -3.84
C LEU A 91 5.58 -9.20 -3.46
N SER A 92 4.46 -9.62 -2.85
CA SER A 92 4.29 -11.02 -2.46
C SER A 92 4.13 -11.99 -3.63
N ILE A 93 3.70 -11.53 -4.80
CA ILE A 93 3.59 -12.34 -6.02
C ILE A 93 4.88 -12.31 -6.82
N LEU A 94 5.56 -11.17 -6.98
CA LEU A 94 6.77 -11.12 -7.83
C LEU A 94 8.00 -11.78 -7.19
N PHE A 95 8.14 -11.70 -5.87
CA PHE A 95 9.26 -12.32 -5.15
C PHE A 95 9.33 -13.86 -5.32
N PRO A 96 8.26 -14.65 -5.09
CA PRO A 96 8.34 -16.10 -5.23
C PRO A 96 8.54 -16.54 -6.68
N PHE A 97 8.02 -15.83 -7.68
CA PHE A 97 8.26 -16.18 -9.09
C PHE A 97 9.74 -16.01 -9.44
N SER A 98 10.36 -14.87 -9.07
CA SER A 98 11.80 -14.65 -9.26
C SER A 98 12.67 -15.66 -8.51
N HIS A 99 12.27 -16.06 -7.30
CA HIS A 99 13.01 -17.08 -6.54
C HIS A 99 12.83 -18.50 -7.12
N ILE A 100 11.64 -18.85 -7.60
CA ILE A 100 11.37 -20.14 -8.25
C ILE A 100 12.20 -20.27 -9.53
N ASP A 101 12.23 -19.25 -10.38
CA ASP A 101 13.01 -19.25 -11.62
C ASP A 101 14.51 -19.43 -11.37
N LEU A 102 15.05 -18.76 -10.34
CA LEU A 102 16.45 -18.92 -9.93
C LEU A 102 16.77 -20.32 -9.39
N ILE A 103 15.86 -20.88 -8.59
CA ILE A 103 15.99 -22.26 -8.08
C ILE A 103 15.95 -23.26 -9.24
N CYS A 104 15.02 -23.09 -10.19
CA CYS A 104 14.94 -23.92 -11.39
C CYS A 104 16.23 -23.82 -12.22
N CYS A 105 16.78 -22.62 -12.42
CA CYS A 105 18.04 -22.42 -13.13
C CYS A 105 19.22 -23.11 -12.42
N PHE A 106 19.28 -23.05 -11.10
CA PHE A 106 20.34 -23.71 -10.33
C PHE A 106 20.23 -25.24 -10.38
N LEU A 107 19.01 -25.78 -10.30
CA LEU A 107 18.75 -27.21 -10.43
C LEU A 107 19.11 -27.72 -11.83
N ASP A 108 18.82 -26.95 -12.87
CA ASP A 108 19.18 -27.29 -14.26
C ASP A 108 20.70 -27.32 -14.47
N HIS A 109 21.44 -26.33 -13.92
CA HIS A 109 22.90 -26.34 -13.95
C HIS A 109 23.50 -27.55 -13.22
N LYS A 110 22.92 -27.93 -12.08
CA LYS A 110 23.34 -29.13 -11.34
C LYS A 110 23.03 -30.42 -12.09
N ARG A 111 21.90 -30.48 -12.81
CA ARG A 111 21.53 -31.60 -13.69
C ARG A 111 22.56 -31.77 -14.80
N PHE A 112 22.93 -30.69 -15.50
CA PHE A 112 23.93 -30.70 -16.56
C PHE A 112 25.32 -31.13 -16.05
N SER A 113 25.70 -30.65 -14.87
CA SER A 113 26.98 -31.03 -14.23
C SER A 113 27.04 -32.51 -13.84
N LEU A 114 25.91 -33.11 -13.44
CA LEU A 114 25.83 -34.54 -13.14
C LEU A 114 25.86 -35.40 -14.40
N ASP A 115 25.12 -34.99 -15.45
CA ASP A 115 25.07 -35.71 -16.73
C ASP A 115 26.47 -35.83 -17.35
N SER A 116 27.22 -34.72 -17.37
CA SER A 116 28.60 -34.69 -17.85
C SER A 116 29.56 -35.61 -17.07
N ASN A 117 29.38 -35.74 -15.75
CA ASN A 117 30.22 -36.63 -14.92
C ASN A 117 29.88 -38.10 -15.13
N ILE A 118 28.59 -38.44 -15.28
CA ILE A 118 28.12 -39.81 -15.53
C ILE A 118 28.61 -40.28 -16.91
N ASP A 119 28.57 -39.42 -17.92
CA ASP A 119 29.10 -39.73 -19.25
C ASP A 119 30.60 -40.02 -19.19
N LEU A 120 31.39 -39.17 -18.54
CA LEU A 120 32.84 -39.37 -18.35
C LEU A 120 33.16 -40.69 -17.63
N GLN A 121 32.40 -41.04 -16.59
CA GLN A 121 32.57 -42.31 -15.88
C GLN A 121 32.17 -43.51 -16.75
N THR A 122 31.13 -43.37 -17.56
CA THR A 122 30.66 -44.43 -18.47
C THR A 122 31.67 -44.65 -19.59
N PHE A 123 32.20 -43.60 -20.21
CA PHE A 123 33.29 -43.69 -21.19
C PHE A 123 34.54 -44.34 -20.60
N SER A 124 34.92 -43.95 -19.38
CA SER A 124 36.07 -44.56 -18.69
C SER A 124 35.84 -46.04 -18.39
N TYR A 125 34.63 -46.43 -17.96
CA TYR A 125 34.29 -47.81 -17.63
C TYR A 125 34.23 -48.71 -18.86
N VAL A 126 33.58 -48.25 -19.94
CA VAL A 126 33.51 -48.98 -21.22
C VAL A 126 34.89 -49.13 -21.85
N GLY A 127 35.73 -48.09 -21.78
CA GLY A 127 37.12 -48.14 -22.25
C GLY A 127 37.96 -49.16 -21.48
N LEU A 128 37.85 -49.17 -20.14
CA LEU A 128 38.58 -50.13 -19.30
C LEU A 128 38.08 -51.58 -19.53
N TYR A 129 36.77 -51.78 -19.62
CA TYR A 129 36.17 -53.10 -19.90
C TYR A 129 36.62 -53.66 -21.25
N SER A 130 36.69 -52.81 -22.28
CA SER A 130 37.14 -53.21 -23.62
C SER A 130 38.63 -53.55 -23.68
N LEU A 131 39.47 -52.92 -22.87
CA LEU A 131 40.90 -53.22 -22.76
C LEU A 131 41.18 -54.53 -22.01
N ILE A 132 40.34 -54.90 -21.04
CA ILE A 132 40.47 -56.16 -20.28
C ILE A 132 39.97 -57.38 -21.09
N HIS A 133 39.09 -57.16 -22.06
CA HIS A 133 38.51 -58.20 -22.91
C HIS A 133 39.22 -58.37 -24.28
N MET A 134 40.39 -57.75 -24.47
CA MET A 134 41.32 -57.96 -25.60
C MET A 134 42.49 -58.85 -25.17
#